data_AF-W4KFD4-F1
#
_entry.id   AF-W4KFD4-F1
#
_cell.length_a   1.000
_cell.length_b   1.000
_cell.length_c   1.000
_cell.angle_alpha   90.00
_cell.angle_beta   90.00
_cell.angle_gamma   90.00
#
_symmetry.space_group_name_H-M   'P 1'
#
loop_
_entity.id
_entity.type
_entity.pdbx_description
1 polymer ?
#
loop_
_entity_poly.entity_id
_entity_poly.type
_entity_poly.pdbx_seq_one_letter_code
_entity_poly.pdbx_strand_id
1 'polypeptide(L)'
;MDISVAVSTNHYLWNDVIVKIQEIAQAVEAEHASLASRVKELEVELSVWKQAHATSRDAAERQIKARDEQLHAMKQPNGGPSITYEKSLILCIIDGTKTIFSPAYFKQGEEGGQQAAEELTRGIQQHLADDKDIGPQGFSLWTSLYINKRELADDMVVNGHCTAAQFERFCVGLSQTSSLTIVDVANKKGVDVKIKEYIKTFAGLPQTLRIIYCVQEAPASIWPVSSTR
;
A
#
# COMPACT_ATOMS: atom_id res chain seq x y z
N MET A 1 8.83 -74.39 5.48
CA MET A 1 7.91 -74.16 4.36
C MET A 1 8.00 -72.69 3.89
N ASP A 2 9.14 -72.02 4.10
CA ASP A 2 9.14 -70.57 4.32
C ASP A 2 9.79 -69.72 3.21
N ILE A 3 10.51 -70.35 2.28
CA ILE A 3 11.23 -69.61 1.22
C ILE A 3 10.27 -69.19 0.10
N SER A 4 9.34 -70.06 -0.29
CA SER A 4 8.36 -69.76 -1.34
C SER A 4 7.37 -68.67 -0.91
N VAL A 5 6.97 -68.67 0.38
CA VAL A 5 6.05 -67.67 0.91
C VAL A 5 6.74 -66.31 0.95
N ALA A 6 7.98 -66.23 1.46
CA ALA A 6 8.74 -64.98 1.54
C ALA A 6 9.02 -64.33 0.17
N VAL A 7 9.28 -65.13 -0.87
CA VAL A 7 9.47 -64.62 -2.25
C VAL A 7 8.16 -64.05 -2.81
N SER A 8 7.03 -64.71 -2.54
CA SER A 8 5.71 -64.23 -2.98
C SER A 8 5.28 -62.95 -2.26
N THR A 9 5.53 -62.82 -0.94
CA THR A 9 5.23 -61.58 -0.21
C THR A 9 6.09 -60.42 -0.67
N ASN A 10 7.38 -60.65 -0.93
CA ASN A 10 8.29 -59.61 -1.41
C ASN A 10 7.87 -59.12 -2.81
N HIS A 11 7.51 -60.04 -3.71
CA HIS A 11 6.99 -59.69 -5.05
C HIS A 11 5.69 -58.87 -4.99
N TYR A 12 4.78 -59.20 -4.07
CA TYR A 12 3.55 -58.42 -3.86
C TYR A 12 3.85 -57.01 -3.34
N LEU A 13 4.79 -56.89 -2.41
CA LEU A 13 5.20 -55.60 -1.83
C LEU A 13 5.84 -54.69 -2.89
N TRP A 14 6.68 -55.25 -3.77
CA TRP A 14 7.27 -54.51 -4.89
C TRP A 14 6.23 -54.05 -5.91
N ASN A 15 5.23 -54.87 -6.22
CA ASN A 15 4.14 -54.45 -7.09
C ASN A 15 3.32 -53.30 -6.48
N ASP A 16 3.01 -53.34 -5.19
CA ASP A 16 2.29 -52.27 -4.50
C ASP A 16 3.08 -50.94 -4.50
N VAL A 17 4.40 -51.01 -4.30
CA VAL A 17 5.29 -49.84 -4.37
C VAL A 17 5.34 -49.27 -5.79
N ILE A 18 5.42 -50.11 -6.82
CA ILE A 18 5.43 -49.66 -8.23
C ILE A 18 4.13 -48.94 -8.57
N VAL A 19 2.98 -49.49 -8.15
CA VAL A 19 1.67 -48.86 -8.37
C VAL A 19 1.61 -47.50 -7.68
N LYS A 20 2.02 -47.40 -6.41
CA LYS A 20 2.04 -46.13 -5.67
C LYS A 20 2.95 -45.08 -6.29
N ILE A 21 4.15 -45.47 -6.74
CA ILE A 21 5.07 -44.56 -7.42
C ILE A 21 4.44 -44.06 -8.73
N GLN A 22 3.75 -44.93 -9.45
CA GLN A 22 3.09 -44.57 -10.70
C GLN A 22 1.89 -43.64 -10.48
N GLU A 23 1.10 -43.86 -9.44
CA GLU A 23 0.00 -42.97 -9.03
C GLU A 23 0.53 -41.58 -8.62
N ILE A 24 1.60 -41.53 -7.82
CA ILE A 24 2.23 -40.25 -7.41
C ILE A 24 2.80 -39.53 -8.63
N ALA A 25 3.47 -40.23 -9.53
CA ALA A 25 4.03 -39.64 -10.75
C ALA A 25 2.93 -39.01 -11.62
N GLN A 26 1.81 -39.70 -11.81
CA GLN A 26 0.66 -39.19 -12.56
C GLN A 26 0.01 -37.98 -11.87
N ALA A 27 -0.12 -38.00 -10.54
CA ALA A 27 -0.66 -36.89 -9.78
C ALA A 27 0.23 -35.64 -9.87
N VAL A 28 1.54 -35.81 -9.75
CA VAL A 28 2.53 -34.73 -9.89
C VAL A 28 2.53 -34.17 -11.31
N GLU A 29 2.44 -35.02 -12.33
CA GLU A 29 2.37 -34.58 -13.73
C GLU A 29 1.09 -33.77 -14.02
N ALA A 30 -0.05 -34.21 -13.48
CA ALA A 30 -1.31 -33.48 -13.59
C ALA A 30 -1.26 -32.12 -12.88
N GLU A 31 -0.69 -32.07 -11.67
CA GLU A 31 -0.51 -30.82 -10.92
C GLU A 31 0.45 -29.88 -11.66
N HIS A 32 1.57 -30.39 -12.16
CA HIS A 32 2.53 -29.61 -12.93
C HIS A 32 1.91 -29.04 -14.21
N ALA A 33 1.11 -29.82 -14.94
CA ALA A 33 0.38 -29.35 -16.11
C ALA A 33 -0.63 -28.23 -15.76
N SER A 34 -1.36 -28.38 -14.64
CA SER A 34 -2.29 -27.37 -14.13
C SER A 34 -1.58 -26.08 -13.76
N LEU A 35 -0.46 -26.16 -13.03
CA LEU A 35 0.32 -24.98 -12.63
C LEU A 35 0.93 -24.29 -13.86
N ALA A 36 1.46 -25.05 -14.81
CA ALA A 36 2.01 -24.49 -16.06
C ALA A 36 0.95 -23.74 -16.87
N SER A 37 -0.28 -24.25 -16.95
CA SER A 37 -1.41 -23.55 -17.57
C SER A 37 -1.74 -22.25 -16.85
N ARG A 38 -1.75 -22.28 -15.51
CA ARG A 38 -2.08 -21.11 -14.69
C ARG A 38 -1.02 -20.01 -14.80
N VAL A 39 0.26 -20.37 -14.84
CA VAL A 39 1.35 -19.43 -15.07
C VAL A 39 1.19 -18.75 -16.42
N LYS A 40 0.90 -19.53 -17.47
CA LYS A 40 0.68 -18.99 -18.82
C LYS A 40 -0.51 -18.02 -18.89
N GLU A 41 -1.63 -18.34 -18.23
CA GLU A 41 -2.78 -17.43 -18.12
C GLU A 41 -2.39 -16.11 -17.45
N LEU A 42 -1.72 -16.19 -16.29
CA LEU A 42 -1.30 -15.02 -15.52
C LEU A 42 -0.29 -14.16 -16.28
N GLU A 43 0.63 -14.77 -17.04
CA GLU A 43 1.58 -14.06 -17.89
C GLU A 43 0.88 -13.28 -19.01
N VAL A 44 -0.18 -13.86 -19.60
CA VAL A 44 -1.01 -13.18 -20.60
C VAL A 44 -1.78 -12.01 -19.97
N GLU A 45 -2.45 -12.23 -18.84
CA GLU A 45 -3.17 -11.17 -18.12
C GLU A 45 -2.24 -10.03 -17.71
N LEU A 46 -1.05 -10.35 -17.20
CA LEU A 46 -0.04 -9.38 -16.81
C LEU A 46 0.49 -8.60 -18.03
N SER A 47 0.64 -9.26 -19.19
CA SER A 47 1.02 -8.59 -20.43
C SER A 47 -0.06 -7.62 -20.92
N VAL A 48 -1.32 -8.05 -20.93
CA VAL A 48 -2.48 -7.21 -21.28
C VAL A 48 -2.57 -6.01 -20.33
N TRP A 49 -2.39 -6.23 -19.02
CA TRP A 49 -2.46 -5.16 -18.04
C TRP A 49 -1.32 -4.16 -18.18
N LYS A 50 -0.08 -4.62 -18.39
CA LYS A 50 1.07 -3.76 -18.69
C LYS A 50 0.85 -2.92 -19.94
N GLN A 51 0.32 -3.53 -21.00
CA GLN A 51 0.01 -2.84 -22.25
C GLN A 51 -1.09 -1.80 -22.04
N ALA A 52 -2.18 -2.15 -21.36
CA ALA A 52 -3.26 -1.22 -21.04
C ALA A 52 -2.75 -0.04 -20.20
N HIS A 53 -1.93 -0.30 -19.19
CA HIS A 53 -1.32 0.73 -18.35
C HIS A 53 -0.38 1.65 -19.16
N ALA A 54 0.46 1.09 -20.04
CA ALA A 54 1.31 1.88 -20.94
C ALA A 54 0.47 2.77 -21.86
N THR A 55 -0.58 2.23 -22.49
CA THR A 55 -1.47 3.02 -23.36
C THR A 55 -2.23 4.11 -22.60
N SER A 56 -2.63 3.84 -21.35
CA SER A 56 -3.29 4.85 -20.50
C SER A 56 -2.33 5.96 -20.11
N ARG A 57 -1.06 5.62 -19.80
CA ARG A 57 -0.02 6.60 -19.49
C ARG A 57 0.30 7.47 -20.70
N ASP A 58 0.49 6.86 -21.86
CA ASP A 58 0.79 7.59 -23.11
C ASP A 58 -0.38 8.49 -23.53
N ALA A 59 -1.62 8.07 -23.31
CA ALA A 59 -2.81 8.88 -23.56
C ALA A 59 -2.87 10.09 -22.62
N ALA A 60 -2.58 9.91 -21.32
CA ALA A 60 -2.50 10.98 -20.35
C ALA A 60 -1.38 11.98 -20.68
N GLU A 61 -0.19 11.50 -21.05
CA GLU A 61 0.92 12.36 -21.47
C GLU A 61 0.61 13.18 -22.71
N ARG A 62 -0.07 12.61 -23.71
CA ARG A 62 -0.53 13.34 -24.90
C ARG A 62 -1.57 14.39 -24.55
N GLN A 63 -2.48 14.10 -23.63
CA GLN A 63 -3.50 15.04 -23.19
C GLN A 63 -2.89 16.22 -22.42
N ILE A 64 -1.86 15.96 -21.60
CA ILE A 64 -1.07 17.01 -20.92
C ILE A 64 -0.37 17.89 -21.95
N LYS A 65 0.36 17.30 -22.91
CA LYS A 65 1.06 18.07 -23.96
C LYS A 65 0.12 18.91 -24.82
N ALA A 66 -0.99 18.33 -25.29
CA ALA A 66 -1.98 19.06 -26.09
C ALA A 66 -2.61 20.22 -25.31
N ARG A 67 -2.83 20.04 -24.01
CA ARG A 67 -3.35 21.09 -23.13
C ARG A 67 -2.30 22.18 -22.88
N ASP A 68 -1.03 21.82 -22.66
CA ASP A 68 0.05 22.79 -22.50
C ASP A 68 0.24 23.61 -23.77
N GLU A 69 0.18 22.99 -24.95
CA GLU A 69 0.19 23.67 -26.25
C GLU A 69 -1.01 24.63 -26.41
N GLN A 70 -2.22 24.24 -26.00
CA GLN A 70 -3.39 25.12 -25.96
C GLN A 70 -3.21 26.29 -24.99
N LEU A 71 -2.68 26.04 -23.78
CA LEU A 71 -2.37 27.06 -22.78
C LEU A 71 -1.28 28.02 -23.26
N HIS A 72 -0.32 27.55 -24.05
CA HIS A 72 0.70 28.38 -24.69
C HIS A 72 0.14 29.19 -25.86
N ALA A 73 -0.77 28.63 -26.67
CA ALA A 73 -1.42 29.34 -27.77
C ALA A 73 -2.40 30.43 -27.29
N MET A 74 -3.04 30.25 -26.13
CA MET A 74 -3.92 31.24 -25.49
C MET A 74 -3.14 32.44 -24.91
N LYS A 75 -1.82 32.31 -24.72
CA LYS A 75 -0.92 33.36 -24.22
C LYS A 75 -0.32 34.17 -25.39
N GLN A 76 -1.17 34.86 -26.15
CA GLN A 76 -0.72 36.01 -26.95
C GLN A 76 -0.96 37.33 -26.18
N PRO A 77 -0.15 38.37 -26.43
CA PRO A 77 0.17 39.37 -25.43
C PRO A 77 -0.84 40.51 -25.45
N ASN A 78 -1.90 40.41 -24.65
CA ASN A 78 -2.70 41.57 -24.24
C ASN A 78 -3.23 41.36 -22.81
N GLY A 79 -2.46 41.83 -21.83
CA GLY A 79 -2.96 42.36 -20.56
C GLY A 79 -3.72 41.44 -19.58
N GLY A 80 -2.98 40.59 -18.84
CA GLY A 80 -3.28 40.14 -17.46
C GLY A 80 -4.14 38.87 -17.27
N PRO A 81 -4.18 38.28 -16.05
CA PRO A 81 -3.17 38.27 -14.98
C PRO A 81 -2.23 37.07 -15.13
N SER A 82 -1.12 37.12 -14.38
CA SER A 82 -0.14 36.06 -14.15
C SER A 82 -0.75 34.66 -14.22
N ILE A 83 -0.13 33.76 -14.98
CA ILE A 83 -0.30 32.30 -14.79
C ILE A 83 -0.06 32.09 -13.31
N THR A 84 -1.13 31.98 -12.54
CA THR A 84 -1.03 31.65 -11.14
C THR A 84 -0.70 30.17 -11.23
N TYR A 85 0.59 29.85 -11.24
CA TYR A 85 1.06 28.49 -11.13
C TYR A 85 0.46 27.97 -9.83
N GLU A 86 -0.67 27.26 -9.92
CA GLU A 86 -1.34 26.74 -8.74
C GLU A 86 -0.37 25.81 -8.03
N LYS A 87 -0.36 25.92 -6.70
CA LYS A 87 0.52 25.11 -5.86
C LYS A 87 0.19 23.64 -6.08
N SER A 88 1.15 22.86 -6.56
CA SER A 88 0.98 21.43 -6.81
C SER A 88 0.48 20.70 -5.56
N LEU A 89 -0.47 19.79 -5.71
CA LEU A 89 -1.02 18.99 -4.62
C LEU A 89 -0.25 17.67 -4.50
N ILE A 90 0.17 17.35 -3.29
CA ILE A 90 0.68 16.04 -2.91
C ILE A 90 -0.29 15.44 -1.91
N LEU A 91 -0.86 14.29 -2.27
CA LEU A 91 -1.73 13.52 -1.39
C LEU A 91 -0.91 12.44 -0.68
N CYS A 92 -0.91 12.43 0.64
CA CYS A 92 -0.37 11.37 1.46
C CYS A 92 -1.52 10.58 2.10
N ILE A 93 -1.53 9.27 1.90
CA ILE A 93 -2.51 8.36 2.49
C ILE A 93 -1.73 7.44 3.41
N ILE A 94 -2.13 7.37 4.68
CA ILE A 94 -1.46 6.58 5.70
C ILE A 94 -2.45 5.55 6.24
N ASP A 95 -2.07 4.28 6.15
CA ASP A 95 -2.72 3.21 6.89
C ASP A 95 -2.17 3.18 8.33
N GLY A 96 -2.93 3.77 9.26
CA GLY A 96 -2.62 3.82 10.68
C GLY A 96 -3.24 2.68 11.48
N THR A 97 -3.69 1.60 10.83
CA THR A 97 -4.30 0.45 11.53
C THR A 97 -3.32 -0.25 12.48
N LYS A 98 -2.01 -0.05 12.27
CA LYS A 98 -0.96 -0.37 13.25
C LYS A 98 -0.38 0.94 13.79
N THR A 99 0.02 0.97 15.05
CA THR A 99 0.48 2.17 15.74
C THR A 99 1.70 2.78 15.03
N ILE A 100 1.48 3.89 14.33
CA ILE A 100 2.53 4.65 13.61
C ILE A 100 3.23 5.69 14.49
N PHE A 101 2.69 5.96 15.68
CA PHE A 101 3.19 6.98 16.60
C PHE A 101 3.80 6.34 17.85
N SER A 102 4.83 7.00 18.39
CA SER A 102 5.44 6.60 19.65
C SER A 102 4.43 6.64 20.81
N PRO A 103 4.42 5.65 21.72
CA PRO A 103 3.63 5.68 22.96
C PRO A 103 3.80 6.97 23.78
N ALA A 104 4.96 7.64 23.67
CA ALA A 104 5.24 8.90 24.35
C ALA A 104 4.30 10.04 23.94
N TYR A 105 3.85 10.08 22.68
CA TYR A 105 2.92 11.09 22.19
C TYR A 105 1.52 10.90 22.77
N PHE A 106 1.05 9.65 22.84
CA PHE A 106 -0.27 9.36 23.40
C PHE A 106 -0.38 9.77 24.87
N LYS A 107 0.69 9.59 25.66
CA LYS A 107 0.70 10.00 27.09
C LYS A 107 0.55 11.50 27.30
N GLN A 108 1.02 12.30 26.34
CA GLN A 108 0.92 13.76 26.37
C GLN A 108 -0.46 14.27 25.93
N GLY A 109 -1.34 13.39 25.43
CA GLY A 109 -2.67 13.76 24.97
C GLY A 109 -2.59 14.76 23.82
N GLU A 110 -3.28 15.89 23.97
CA GLU A 110 -3.43 16.91 22.91
C GLU A 110 -2.10 17.48 22.43
N GLU A 111 -1.19 17.84 23.35
CA GLU A 111 0.13 18.34 22.99
C GLU A 111 0.93 17.30 22.19
N GLY A 112 0.87 16.03 22.59
CA GLY A 112 1.52 14.95 21.85
C GLY A 112 0.90 14.70 20.47
N GLY A 113 -0.41 14.91 20.33
CA GLY A 113 -1.10 14.87 19.05
C GLY A 113 -0.58 15.94 18.09
N GLN A 114 -0.45 17.18 18.59
CA GLN A 114 0.09 18.29 17.80
C GLN A 114 1.54 18.02 17.38
N GLN A 115 2.41 17.61 18.32
CA GLN A 115 3.80 17.28 18.03
C GLN A 115 3.94 16.16 16.99
N ALA A 116 3.13 15.11 17.10
CA ALA A 116 3.11 14.00 16.16
C ALA A 116 2.68 14.44 14.75
N ALA A 117 1.67 15.30 14.63
CA ALA A 117 1.24 15.85 13.34
C ALA A 117 2.34 16.72 12.70
N GLU A 118 3.00 17.56 13.49
CA GLU A 118 4.11 18.41 13.04
C GLU A 118 5.31 17.57 12.59
N GLU A 119 5.69 16.55 13.35
CA GLU A 119 6.80 15.66 13.02
C GLU A 119 6.52 14.87 11.74
N LEU A 120 5.32 14.31 11.61
CA LEU A 120 4.89 13.59 10.40
C LEU A 120 4.92 14.49 9.17
N THR A 121 4.33 15.69 9.28
CA THR A 121 4.31 16.68 8.20
C THR A 121 5.71 17.07 7.79
N ARG A 122 6.59 17.34 8.77
CA ARG A 122 7.99 17.70 8.55
C ARG A 122 8.76 16.56 7.86
N GLY A 123 8.57 15.33 8.30
CA GLY A 123 9.22 14.15 7.71
C GLY A 123 8.84 13.97 6.23
N ILE A 124 7.55 14.10 5.91
CA ILE A 124 7.07 14.05 4.51
C ILE A 124 7.67 15.20 3.70
N GLN A 125 7.67 16.42 4.23
CA GLN A 125 8.24 17.58 3.53
C GLN A 125 9.74 17.45 3.29
N GLN A 126 10.49 16.91 4.26
CA GLN A 126 11.93 16.64 4.12
C GLN A 126 12.20 15.58 3.06
N HIS A 127 11.40 14.51 3.02
CA HIS A 127 11.50 13.48 1.98
C HIS A 127 11.27 14.06 0.57
N LEU A 128 10.49 15.13 0.47
CA LEU A 128 10.15 15.80 -0.79
C LEU A 128 11.06 16.98 -1.11
N ALA A 129 11.96 17.40 -0.21
CA ALA A 129 12.73 18.63 -0.34
C ALA A 129 13.67 18.63 -1.56
N ASP A 130 14.23 17.47 -1.90
CA ASP A 130 15.18 17.31 -3.02
C ASP A 130 14.51 16.85 -4.32
N ASP A 131 13.17 16.86 -4.36
CA ASP A 131 12.43 16.36 -5.51
C ASP A 131 12.42 17.36 -6.67
N LYS A 132 12.97 16.94 -7.80
CA LYS A 132 13.11 17.76 -9.01
C LYS A 132 11.80 18.04 -9.71
N ASP A 133 10.75 17.26 -9.43
CA ASP A 133 9.42 17.44 -10.01
C ASP A 133 8.64 18.56 -9.30
N ILE A 134 9.10 19.01 -8.13
CA ILE A 134 8.46 20.08 -7.36
C ILE A 134 8.93 21.42 -7.90
N GLY A 135 8.02 22.14 -8.55
CA GLY A 135 8.28 23.47 -9.08
C GLY A 135 8.58 24.52 -8.01
N PRO A 136 9.07 25.71 -8.42
CA PRO A 136 9.52 26.77 -7.50
C PRO A 136 8.42 27.35 -6.60
N GLN A 137 7.15 27.09 -6.89
CA GLN A 137 6.00 27.50 -6.08
C GLN A 137 5.73 26.58 -4.88
N GLY A 138 6.45 25.45 -4.79
CA GLY A 138 6.26 24.43 -3.78
C GLY A 138 4.97 23.63 -3.96
N PHE A 139 4.52 22.97 -2.88
CA PHE A 139 3.38 22.05 -2.91
C PHE A 139 2.45 22.20 -1.70
N SER A 140 1.16 21.90 -1.89
CA SER A 140 0.19 21.65 -0.83
C SER A 140 0.27 20.19 -0.44
N LEU A 141 0.49 19.89 0.84
CA LEU A 141 0.45 18.52 1.36
C LEU A 141 -0.90 18.26 2.01
N TRP A 142 -1.61 17.23 1.56
CA TRP A 142 -2.83 16.74 2.20
C TRP A 142 -2.61 15.31 2.68
N THR A 143 -2.75 15.08 3.98
CA THR A 143 -2.50 13.80 4.63
C THR A 143 -3.81 13.24 5.16
N SER A 144 -4.16 12.02 4.76
CA SER A 144 -5.33 11.28 5.25
C SER A 144 -4.86 10.04 6.01
N LEU A 145 -5.08 10.05 7.32
CA LEU A 145 -4.71 8.97 8.23
C LEU A 145 -5.91 8.08 8.50
N TYR A 146 -5.90 6.86 7.98
CA TYR A 146 -6.97 5.88 8.15
C TYR A 146 -6.70 5.03 9.40
N ILE A 147 -7.58 5.09 10.39
CA ILE A 147 -7.46 4.32 11.64
C ILE A 147 -8.81 3.75 12.07
N ASN A 148 -8.82 2.56 12.66
CA ASN A 148 -9.95 2.12 13.46
C ASN A 148 -9.78 2.71 14.86
N LYS A 149 -10.41 3.85 15.14
CA LYS A 149 -10.19 4.57 16.41
C LYS A 149 -10.45 3.70 17.63
N ARG A 150 -11.51 2.91 17.58
CA ARG A 150 -11.91 2.05 18.69
C ARG A 150 -10.89 0.94 18.94
N GLU A 151 -10.54 0.18 17.91
CA GLU A 151 -9.59 -0.94 18.02
C GLU A 151 -8.21 -0.44 18.47
N LEU A 152 -7.76 0.70 17.92
CA LEU A 152 -6.50 1.32 18.31
C LEU A 152 -6.53 1.86 19.75
N ALA A 153 -7.63 2.50 20.18
CA ALA A 153 -7.79 2.97 21.55
C ALA A 153 -7.76 1.81 22.56
N ASP A 154 -8.50 0.74 22.27
CA ASP A 154 -8.57 -0.45 23.12
C ASP A 154 -7.19 -1.11 23.25
N ASP A 155 -6.45 -1.29 22.14
CA ASP A 155 -5.10 -1.85 22.15
C ASP A 155 -4.12 -0.99 22.97
N MET A 156 -4.15 0.33 22.79
CA MET A 156 -3.27 1.26 23.50
C MET A 156 -3.53 1.31 25.01
N VAL A 157 -4.79 1.14 25.43
CA VAL A 157 -5.18 1.07 26.83
C VAL A 157 -4.78 -0.26 27.45
N VAL A 158 -5.06 -1.37 26.77
CA VAL A 158 -4.72 -2.73 27.24
C VAL A 158 -3.20 -2.90 27.42
N ASN A 159 -2.41 -2.34 26.50
CA ASN A 159 -0.95 -2.39 26.55
C ASN A 159 -0.32 -1.34 27.49
N GLY A 160 -1.14 -0.56 28.21
CA GLY A 160 -0.67 0.44 29.18
C GLY A 160 0.08 1.62 28.56
N HIS A 161 -0.13 1.89 27.27
CA HIS A 161 0.51 3.00 26.58
C HIS A 161 -0.14 4.34 26.92
N CYS A 162 -1.47 4.38 27.09
CA CYS A 162 -2.21 5.55 27.53
C CYS A 162 -3.56 5.18 28.17
N THR A 163 -4.25 6.17 28.72
CA THR A 163 -5.67 6.08 29.09
C THR A 163 -6.57 6.43 27.92
N ALA A 164 -7.84 6.00 27.94
CA ALA A 164 -8.82 6.37 26.91
C ALA A 164 -8.94 7.89 26.73
N ALA A 165 -8.93 8.65 27.84
CA ALA A 165 -8.98 10.11 27.80
C ALA A 165 -7.75 10.74 27.14
N GLN A 166 -6.55 10.18 27.38
CA GLN A 166 -5.32 10.61 26.72
C GLN A 166 -5.34 10.32 25.22
N PHE A 167 -5.84 9.14 24.81
CA PHE A 167 -6.00 8.80 23.40
C PHE A 167 -6.93 9.77 22.66
N GLU A 168 -8.10 10.05 23.23
CA GLU A 168 -9.05 11.01 22.63
C GLU A 168 -8.44 12.41 22.51
N ARG A 169 -7.75 12.89 23.56
CA ARG A 169 -7.04 14.18 23.50
C ARG A 169 -5.94 14.17 22.45
N PHE A 170 -5.20 13.06 22.31
CA PHE A 170 -4.21 12.90 21.25
C PHE A 170 -4.84 13.03 19.86
N CYS A 171 -5.98 12.39 19.60
CA CYS A 171 -6.69 12.54 18.34
C CYS A 171 -7.16 13.98 18.07
N VAL A 172 -7.57 14.71 19.11
CA VAL A 172 -7.90 16.14 19.01
C VAL A 172 -6.68 16.92 18.54
N GLY A 173 -5.54 16.80 19.23
CA GLY A 173 -4.30 17.50 18.88
C GLY A 173 -3.80 17.16 17.48
N LEU A 174 -3.84 15.87 17.11
CA LEU A 174 -3.42 15.39 15.80
C LEU A 174 -4.25 15.98 14.65
N SER A 175 -5.54 16.28 14.91
CA SER A 175 -6.45 16.86 13.92
C SER A 175 -6.41 18.40 13.84
N GLN A 176 -5.59 19.07 14.66
CA GLN A 176 -5.48 20.54 14.63
C GLN A 176 -4.70 21.05 13.42
N THR A 177 -3.83 20.21 12.85
CA THR A 177 -3.09 20.56 11.64
C THR A 177 -4.02 20.49 10.43
N SER A 178 -4.20 21.61 9.73
CA SER A 178 -5.10 21.71 8.57
C SER A 178 -4.73 20.79 7.39
N SER A 179 -3.49 20.32 7.32
CA SER A 179 -3.00 19.37 6.32
C SER A 179 -3.20 17.90 6.70
N LEU A 180 -3.66 17.56 7.91
CA LEU A 180 -3.82 16.18 8.36
C LEU A 180 -5.27 15.93 8.79
N THR A 181 -5.90 14.93 8.20
CA THR A 181 -7.25 14.50 8.55
C THR A 181 -7.25 13.04 9.01
N ILE A 182 -7.87 12.78 10.17
CA ILE A 182 -8.11 11.43 10.66
C ILE A 182 -9.40 10.89 10.05
N VAL A 183 -9.31 9.74 9.39
CA VAL A 183 -10.44 9.01 8.81
C VAL A 183 -10.69 7.77 9.67
N ASP A 184 -11.75 7.82 10.47
CA ASP A 184 -12.15 6.67 11.29
C ASP A 184 -12.83 5.59 10.44
N VAL A 185 -12.35 4.36 10.57
CA VAL A 185 -12.76 3.23 9.75
C VAL A 185 -13.08 2.00 10.59
N ALA A 186 -14.33 1.56 10.54
CA ALA A 186 -14.81 0.42 11.33
C ALA A 186 -14.42 -0.96 10.75
N ASN A 187 -14.07 -1.06 9.46
CA ASN A 187 -13.83 -2.37 8.80
C ASN A 187 -12.73 -2.29 7.74
N LYS A 188 -11.68 -3.10 7.89
CA LYS A 188 -10.53 -3.24 6.96
C LYS A 188 -10.96 -3.46 5.50
N LYS A 189 -11.93 -4.35 5.22
CA LYS A 189 -12.36 -4.64 3.83
C LYS A 189 -13.01 -3.44 3.14
N GLY A 190 -13.66 -2.57 3.91
CA GLY A 190 -14.27 -1.34 3.38
C GLY A 190 -13.28 -0.20 3.18
N VAL A 191 -12.13 -0.25 3.88
CA VAL A 191 -11.08 0.77 3.81
C VAL A 191 -10.40 0.73 2.46
N ASP A 192 -10.01 -0.45 1.97
CA ASP A 192 -9.32 -0.59 0.69
C ASP A 192 -10.13 -0.03 -0.47
N VAL A 193 -11.45 -0.25 -0.46
CA VAL A 193 -12.36 0.31 -1.47
C VAL A 193 -12.39 1.84 -1.37
N LYS A 194 -12.53 2.40 -0.16
CA LYS A 194 -12.53 3.85 0.05
C LYS A 194 -11.21 4.49 -0.36
N ILE A 195 -10.08 3.90 0.03
CA ILE A 195 -8.75 4.38 -0.35
C ILE A 195 -8.58 4.33 -1.87
N LYS A 196 -9.00 3.25 -2.53
CA LYS A 196 -8.93 3.14 -4.00
C LYS A 196 -9.74 4.24 -4.70
N GLU A 197 -10.99 4.46 -4.30
CA GLU A 197 -11.83 5.51 -4.89
C GLU A 197 -11.29 6.92 -4.58
N TYR A 198 -10.73 7.12 -3.38
CA TYR A 198 -10.05 8.35 -3.00
C TYR A 198 -8.83 8.61 -3.88
N ILE A 199 -7.95 7.63 -4.06
CA ILE A 199 -6.80 7.71 -4.97
C ILE A 199 -7.25 8.03 -6.40
N LYS A 200 -8.25 7.32 -6.93
CA LYS A 200 -8.78 7.57 -8.29
C LYS A 200 -9.25 9.01 -8.46
N THR A 201 -9.96 9.54 -7.46
CA THR A 201 -10.47 10.92 -7.47
C THR A 201 -9.31 11.91 -7.56
N PHE A 202 -8.32 11.79 -6.68
CA PHE A 202 -7.19 12.73 -6.66
C PHE A 202 -6.22 12.54 -7.83
N ALA A 203 -6.05 11.32 -8.34
CA ALA A 203 -5.23 11.05 -9.52
C ALA A 203 -5.80 11.70 -10.79
N GLY A 204 -7.12 11.94 -10.83
CA GLY A 204 -7.77 12.65 -11.93
C GLY A 204 -7.66 14.18 -11.84
N LEU A 205 -7.18 14.73 -10.72
CA LEU A 205 -7.09 16.18 -10.52
C LEU A 205 -5.82 16.73 -11.18
N PRO A 206 -5.90 17.76 -12.05
CA PRO A 206 -4.74 18.29 -12.75
C PRO A 206 -3.64 18.88 -11.86
N GLN A 207 -4.00 19.32 -10.66
CA GLN A 207 -3.08 19.86 -9.68
C GLN A 207 -2.36 18.77 -8.88
N THR A 208 -2.83 17.52 -8.88
CA THR A 208 -2.19 16.44 -8.14
C THR A 208 -0.90 16.04 -8.82
N LEU A 209 0.22 16.43 -8.21
CA LEU A 209 1.56 16.07 -8.67
C LEU A 209 1.91 14.65 -8.27
N ARG A 210 1.54 14.24 -7.04
CA ARG A 210 1.91 12.92 -6.52
C ARG A 210 0.92 12.40 -5.49
N ILE A 211 0.78 11.08 -5.44
CA ILE A 211 0.10 10.35 -4.38
C ILE A 211 1.13 9.43 -3.70
N ILE A 212 1.23 9.53 -2.38
CA ILE A 212 2.11 8.73 -1.53
C ILE A 212 1.21 7.83 -0.68
N TYR A 213 1.48 6.53 -0.67
CA TYR A 213 0.79 5.56 0.17
C TYR A 213 1.76 4.98 1.20
N CYS A 214 1.52 5.27 2.48
CA CYS A 214 2.34 4.82 3.60
C CYS A 214 1.64 3.67 4.32
N VAL A 215 2.30 2.52 4.38
CA VAL A 215 1.86 1.36 5.16
C VAL A 215 2.98 0.98 6.10
N GLN A 216 2.66 0.79 7.37
CA GLN A 216 3.61 0.19 8.30
C GLN A 216 3.64 -1.33 8.08
N GLU A 217 4.64 -1.80 7.36
CA GLU A 217 4.97 -3.22 7.38
C GLU A 217 5.33 -3.61 8.83
N ALA A 218 4.74 -4.71 9.31
CA ALA A 218 5.31 -5.32 10.52
C ALA A 218 6.77 -5.66 10.19
N PRO A 219 7.73 -5.50 11.12
CA PRO A 219 9.04 -6.08 10.90
C PRO A 219 8.80 -7.54 10.58
N ALA A 220 9.16 -7.96 9.37
CA ALA A 220 9.18 -9.36 9.01
C ALA A 220 10.05 -10.01 10.07
N SER A 221 9.43 -10.70 11.02
CA SER A 221 10.14 -11.42 12.06
C SER A 221 10.95 -12.46 11.33
N ILE A 222 12.24 -12.14 11.19
CA ILE A 222 13.33 -13.04 10.87
C ILE A 222 13.13 -14.27 11.76
N TRP A 223 12.67 -15.36 11.16
CA TRP A 223 12.80 -16.71 11.67
C TRP A 223 13.41 -17.56 10.56
N PRO A 224 14.21 -18.56 10.92
CA PRO A 224 15.64 -18.53 10.74
C PRO A 224 16.00 -19.46 9.59
N VAL A 225 17.21 -19.26 9.07
CA VAL A 225 17.92 -20.33 8.37
C VAL A 225 18.08 -21.49 9.37
N SER A 226 17.18 -22.48 9.34
CA SER A 226 17.44 -23.79 9.91
C SER A 226 18.40 -24.51 8.98
N SER A 227 19.68 -24.17 9.11
CA SER A 227 20.78 -25.07 8.79
C SER A 227 20.79 -26.14 9.87
N THR A 228 20.41 -27.37 9.54
CA THR A 228 20.99 -28.55 10.18
C THR A 228 20.92 -29.78 9.29
N ARG A 229 22.12 -30.21 8.87
CA ARG A 229 22.59 -31.49 8.29
C ARG A 229 22.11 -31.91 6.90
#